data_AF-A0A496U7F8-F1
#
_entry.id   AF-A0A496U7F8-F1
#
_cell.length_a   1.000
_cell.length_b   1.000
_cell.length_c   1.000
_cell.angle_alpha   90.00
_cell.angle_beta   90.00
_cell.angle_gamma   90.00
#
_symmetry.space_group_name_H-M   'P 1'
#
loop_
_entity.id
_entity.type
_entity.pdbx_description
1 polymer ?
#
loop_
_entity_poly.entity_id
_entity_poly.type
_entity_poly.pdbx_seq_one_letter_code
_entity_poly.pdbx_strand_id
1 'polypeptide(L)'
;MKALYIDGKAPAIDCLTEWKNSSQEDFRGIVEGIKMMCFNIVIPKTPRLVNCIGYSGLVEIKAPRKNARLFCFVDKPGTSSEELVICTGAFWKKDGEKKKARERQNLSMKEAYRLRAIYLKSKREV
;
A
#
# COMPACT_ATOMS: atom_id res chain seq x y z
N MET A 1 -6.08 5.62 -9.05
CA MET A 1 -5.22 5.54 -7.85
C MET A 1 -5.11 6.93 -7.24
N LYS A 2 -5.34 7.08 -5.93
CA LYS A 2 -5.05 8.32 -5.19
C LYS A 2 -4.05 7.99 -4.07
N ALA A 3 -3.04 8.82 -3.89
CA ALA A 3 -2.16 8.72 -2.74
C ALA A 3 -2.66 9.63 -1.62
N LEU A 4 -2.48 9.20 -0.38
CA LEU A 4 -2.77 10.06 0.76
C LEU A 4 -1.65 11.09 0.90
N TYR A 5 -2.01 12.37 0.80
CA TYR A 5 -1.12 13.48 1.10
C TYR A 5 -1.24 13.84 2.58
N ILE A 6 -0.12 13.87 3.28
CA ILE A 6 -0.01 14.26 4.69
C ILE A 6 1.04 15.37 4.74
N ASP A 7 0.66 16.54 5.24
CA ASP A 7 1.56 17.71 5.38
C ASP A 7 2.31 18.06 4.07
N GLY A 8 1.61 17.96 2.93
CA GLY A 8 2.17 18.23 1.60
C GLY A 8 3.04 17.12 1.00
N LYS A 9 3.19 15.97 1.68
CA LYS A 9 3.97 14.82 1.19
C LYS A 9 3.09 13.63 0.89
N ALA A 10 3.49 12.81 -0.09
CA ALA A 10 2.82 11.55 -0.42
C ALA A 10 3.85 10.40 -0.32
N PRO A 11 4.08 9.84 0.89
CA PRO A 11 5.15 8.85 1.12
C PRO A 11 5.07 7.63 0.19
N ALA A 12 3.85 7.22 -0.19
CA ALA A 12 3.65 6.16 -1.17
C ALA A 12 4.10 6.55 -2.59
N ILE A 13 3.90 7.81 -3.02
CA ILE A 13 4.33 8.29 -4.34
C ILE A 13 5.86 8.40 -4.41
N ASP A 14 6.49 8.89 -3.35
CA ASP A 14 7.95 9.02 -3.30
C ASP A 14 8.62 7.64 -3.48
N CYS A 15 8.15 6.63 -2.73
CA CYS A 15 8.65 5.27 -2.88
C CYS A 15 8.31 4.65 -4.25
N LEU A 16 7.11 4.88 -4.79
CA LEU A 16 6.77 4.40 -6.14
C LEU A 16 7.66 5.03 -7.21
N THR A 17 7.99 6.31 -7.07
CA THR A 17 8.87 7.04 -7.99
C THR A 17 10.30 6.50 -7.91
N GLU A 18 10.80 6.25 -6.70
CA GLU A 18 12.09 5.61 -6.49
C GLU A 18 12.13 4.23 -7.17
N TRP A 19 11.16 3.35 -6.89
CA TRP A 19 11.15 1.99 -7.43
C TRP A 19 10.97 1.95 -8.95
N LYS A 20 10.24 2.91 -9.53
CA LYS A 20 10.15 3.06 -10.99
C LYS A 20 11.54 3.20 -11.62
N ASN A 21 12.45 3.89 -10.95
CA ASN A 21 13.79 4.19 -11.45
C ASN A 21 14.82 3.12 -11.05
N SER A 22 14.73 2.59 -9.83
CA SER A 22 15.75 1.69 -9.26
C SER A 22 15.38 0.21 -9.28
N SER A 23 14.11 -0.15 -9.46
CA SER A 23 13.61 -1.53 -9.28
C SER A 23 12.34 -1.80 -10.09
N GLN A 24 12.45 -1.74 -11.42
CA GLN A 24 11.31 -1.79 -12.34
C GLN A 24 10.43 -3.04 -12.21
N GLU A 25 10.99 -4.22 -11.94
CA GLU A 25 10.19 -5.45 -11.78
C GLU A 25 9.29 -5.38 -10.55
N ASP A 26 9.84 -4.91 -9.43
CA ASP A 26 9.08 -4.73 -8.20
C ASP A 26 8.04 -3.60 -8.35
N PHE A 27 8.40 -2.50 -9.01
CA PHE A 27 7.45 -1.43 -9.35
C PHE A 27 6.28 -1.96 -10.20
N ARG A 28 6.55 -2.70 -11.29
CA ARG A 28 5.50 -3.29 -12.13
C ARG A 28 4.61 -4.22 -11.32
N GLY A 29 5.20 -5.04 -10.45
CA GLY A 29 4.46 -5.90 -9.54
C GLY A 29 3.55 -5.12 -8.58
N ILE A 30 4.02 -4.03 -7.99
CA ILE A 30 3.18 -3.19 -7.12
C ILE A 30 2.03 -2.57 -7.91
N VAL A 31 2.29 -2.02 -9.11
CA VAL A 31 1.25 -1.43 -9.97
C VAL A 31 0.20 -2.47 -10.36
N GLU A 32 0.62 -3.67 -10.70
CA GLU A 32 -0.32 -4.76 -11.01
C GLU A 32 -1.17 -5.14 -9.80
N GLY A 33 -0.59 -5.14 -8.60
CA GLY A 33 -1.34 -5.41 -7.37
C GLY A 33 -2.39 -4.35 -7.08
N ILE A 34 -2.09 -3.08 -7.38
CA ILE A 34 -3.06 -1.98 -7.27
C ILE A 34 -4.23 -2.20 -8.24
N LYS A 35 -3.95 -2.59 -9.50
CA LYS A 35 -5.00 -2.91 -10.47
C LYS A 35 -5.85 -4.08 -10.01
N MET A 36 -5.24 -5.14 -9.48
CA MET A 36 -5.97 -6.30 -8.96
C MET A 36 -6.93 -5.90 -7.84
N MET A 37 -6.54 -4.96 -6.98
CA MET A 37 -7.43 -4.41 -5.96
C MET A 37 -8.57 -3.57 -6.53
N CYS A 38 -8.41 -2.95 -7.70
CA CYS A 38 -9.46 -2.16 -8.35
C CYS A 38 -10.47 -3.01 -9.14
N PHE A 39 -10.04 -4.15 -9.71
CA PHE A 39 -10.82 -4.85 -10.73
C PHE A 39 -11.30 -6.24 -10.31
N ASN A 40 -11.10 -6.67 -9.05
CA ASN A 40 -11.46 -8.01 -8.55
C ASN A 40 -10.99 -9.14 -9.49
N ILE A 41 -9.81 -8.98 -10.11
CA ILE A 41 -9.27 -9.92 -11.09
C ILE A 41 -8.73 -11.17 -10.38
N VAL A 42 -8.88 -12.34 -11.02
CA VAL A 42 -8.27 -13.61 -10.61
C VAL A 42 -6.79 -13.40 -10.28
N ILE A 43 -6.41 -13.80 -9.07
CA ILE A 43 -5.11 -13.48 -8.46
C ILE A 43 -4.00 -14.35 -9.07
N PRO A 44 -3.07 -13.79 -9.91
CA PRO A 44 -1.81 -14.48 -10.18
C PRO A 44 -1.04 -14.71 -8.88
N LYS A 45 -0.18 -15.74 -8.82
CA LYS A 45 0.64 -16.06 -7.64
C LYS A 45 1.47 -14.88 -7.11
N THR A 46 1.73 -13.88 -7.97
CA THR A 46 2.44 -12.64 -7.70
C THR A 46 1.90 -11.52 -8.61
N PRO A 47 1.76 -10.26 -8.13
CA PRO A 47 2.03 -9.79 -6.77
C PRO A 47 1.06 -10.38 -5.75
N ARG A 48 1.49 -10.53 -4.49
CA ARG A 48 0.63 -11.09 -3.44
C ARG A 48 -0.07 -9.98 -2.67
N LEU A 49 -1.39 -10.04 -2.62
CA LEU A 49 -2.22 -9.22 -1.74
C LEU A 49 -2.39 -9.94 -0.41
N VAL A 50 -2.09 -9.28 0.70
CA VAL A 50 -2.15 -9.88 2.04
C VAL A 50 -2.88 -8.93 2.99
N ASN A 51 -3.92 -9.42 3.66
CA ASN A 51 -4.57 -8.66 4.72
C ASN A 51 -3.61 -8.47 5.90
N CYS A 52 -3.50 -7.23 6.39
CA CYS A 52 -2.68 -6.91 7.53
C CYS A 52 -3.35 -7.40 8.83
N ILE A 53 -2.86 -8.50 9.40
CA ILE A 53 -3.40 -9.08 10.65
C ILE A 53 -3.37 -8.02 11.77
N GLY A 54 -4.50 -7.81 12.43
CA GLY A 54 -4.66 -6.79 13.48
C GLY A 54 -4.96 -5.38 12.97
N TYR A 55 -4.99 -5.16 11.65
CA TYR A 55 -5.24 -3.86 11.03
C TYR A 55 -6.34 -3.97 9.97
N SER A 56 -7.59 -4.02 10.43
CA SER A 56 -8.76 -4.26 9.56
C SER A 56 -8.87 -3.25 8.41
N GLY A 57 -9.15 -3.76 7.21
CA GLY A 57 -9.28 -2.96 6.00
C GLY A 57 -7.96 -2.46 5.41
N LEU A 58 -6.80 -2.86 5.95
CA LEU A 58 -5.49 -2.56 5.39
C LEU A 58 -4.92 -3.79 4.67
N VAL A 59 -4.44 -3.57 3.45
CA VAL A 59 -3.86 -4.59 2.58
C VAL A 59 -2.38 -4.26 2.33
N GLU A 60 -1.56 -5.29 2.34
CA GLU A 60 -0.16 -5.27 1.95
C GLU A 60 0.00 -5.91 0.57
N ILE A 61 0.46 -5.14 -0.40
CA ILE A 61 0.87 -5.62 -1.73
C ILE A 61 2.35 -5.99 -1.66
N LYS A 62 2.68 -7.24 -1.97
CA LYS A 62 4.05 -7.74 -2.02
C LYS A 62 4.48 -7.91 -3.47
N ALA A 63 5.53 -7.20 -3.84
CA ALA A 63 6.11 -7.32 -5.16
C ALA A 63 6.70 -8.74 -5.40
N PRO A 64 6.90 -9.16 -6.66
CA PRO A 64 7.39 -10.48 -7.03
C PRO A 64 8.71 -10.87 -6.35
N ARG A 65 9.69 -9.96 -6.27
CA ARG A 65 10.97 -10.22 -5.59
C ARG A 65 10.88 -10.09 -4.07
N LYS A 66 9.69 -9.76 -3.54
CA LYS A 66 9.34 -9.63 -2.11
C LYS A 66 10.14 -8.56 -1.35
N ASN A 67 10.81 -7.67 -2.07
CA ASN A 67 11.57 -6.57 -1.50
C ASN A 67 10.68 -5.36 -1.32
N ALA A 68 10.04 -4.88 -2.40
CA ALA A 68 9.04 -3.81 -2.29
C ALA A 68 7.73 -4.31 -1.70
N ARG A 69 7.18 -3.51 -0.77
CA ARG A 69 5.86 -3.72 -0.18
C ARG A 69 5.12 -2.41 -0.09
N LEU A 70 3.87 -2.40 -0.54
CA LEU A 70 2.99 -1.24 -0.46
C LEU A 70 1.84 -1.54 0.48
N PHE A 71 1.48 -0.58 1.33
CA PHE A 71 0.30 -0.63 2.18
C PHE A 71 -0.78 0.27 1.60
N CYS A 72 -1.99 -0.26 1.50
CA CYS A 72 -3.13 0.44 0.92
C CYS A 72 -4.46 -0.06 1.47
N PHE A 73 -5.52 0.69 1.23
CA PHE A 73 -6.89 0.29 1.53
C PHE A 73 -7.83 0.75 0.40
N VAL A 74 -9.01 0.14 0.33
CA VAL A 74 -10.06 0.55 -0.61
C VAL A 74 -11.01 1.51 0.09
N ASP A 75 -11.27 2.65 -0.54
CA ASP A 75 -12.32 3.60 -0.19
C ASP A 75 -13.44 3.53 -1.24
N LYS A 76 -14.68 3.53 -0.78
CA LYS A 76 -15.88 3.64 -1.64
C LYS A 76 -16.52 4.98 -1.35
N PRO A 77 -16.34 6.00 -2.21
CA PRO A 77 -17.04 7.26 -2.04
C PRO A 77 -18.54 7.00 -2.08
N GLY A 78 -19.30 7.47 -1.10
CA GLY A 78 -20.75 7.19 -1.00
C GLY A 78 -21.58 7.66 -2.20
N THR A 79 -21.01 8.49 -3.09
CA THR A 79 -21.65 9.05 -4.28
C THR A 79 -21.13 8.47 -5.60
N SER A 80 -20.14 7.57 -5.59
CA SER A 80 -19.58 6.96 -6.79
C SER A 80 -19.49 5.44 -6.65
N SER A 81 -19.81 4.72 -7.72
CA SER A 81 -19.58 3.27 -7.83
C SER A 81 -18.09 2.92 -7.97
N GLU A 82 -17.21 3.91 -8.09
CA GLU A 82 -15.77 3.71 -8.26
C GLU A 82 -15.06 3.42 -6.94
N GLU A 83 -14.45 2.24 -6.85
CA GLU A 83 -13.57 1.88 -5.75
C GLU A 83 -12.20 2.58 -5.91
N LEU A 84 -11.80 3.37 -4.91
CA LEU A 84 -10.50 4.05 -4.89
C LEU A 84 -9.51 3.27 -4.03
N VAL A 85 -8.40 2.84 -4.63
CA VAL A 85 -7.26 2.35 -3.86
C VAL A 85 -6.46 3.54 -3.35
N ILE A 86 -6.38 3.65 -2.02
CA ILE A 86 -5.62 4.67 -1.29
C ILE A 86 -4.32 4.05 -0.80
N CYS A 87 -3.19 4.54 -1.31
CA CYS A 87 -1.86 4.10 -0.91
C CYS A 87 -1.35 4.96 0.26
N THR A 88 -0.99 4.33 1.37
CA THR A 88 -0.67 5.02 2.64
C THR A 88 0.80 4.95 3.01
N GLY A 89 1.51 3.91 2.61
CA GLY A 89 2.90 3.73 2.99
C GLY A 89 3.58 2.61 2.21
N ALA A 90 4.90 2.58 2.30
CA ALA A 90 5.74 1.67 1.57
C ALA A 90 6.87 1.15 2.47
N PHE A 91 7.37 -0.04 2.16
CA PHE A 91 8.46 -0.68 2.88
C PHE A 91 9.34 -1.45 1.90
N TRP A 92 10.66 -1.27 2.02
CA TRP A 92 11.64 -2.07 1.29
C TRP A 92 12.33 -3.05 2.23
N LYS A 93 12.20 -4.35 1.92
CA LYS A 93 12.88 -5.41 2.66
C LYS A 93 14.34 -5.51 2.17
N LYS A 94 15.29 -5.19 3.06
CA LYS A 94 16.72 -5.49 2.84
C LYS A 94 17.03 -6.94 3.22
N ASP A 95 17.93 -7.58 2.47
CA ASP A 95 18.41 -8.92 2.76
C ASP A 95 19.23 -8.99 4.06
N GLY A 96 19.33 -10.18 4.66
CA GLY A 96 20.18 -10.44 5.83
C GLY A 96 19.61 -10.08 7.21
N GLU A 97 18.62 -9.17 7.32
CA GLU A 97 18.12 -8.69 8.63
C GLU A 97 16.66 -9.09 8.94
N LYS A 98 16.35 -10.38 9.03
CA LYS A 98 14.95 -10.87 9.18
C LYS A 98 14.18 -10.22 10.35
N LYS A 99 14.78 -10.11 11.54
CA LYS A 99 14.11 -9.56 12.74
C LYS A 99 13.86 -8.05 12.61
N LYS A 100 14.90 -7.26 12.30
CA LYS A 100 14.78 -5.81 12.09
C LYS A 100 13.87 -5.46 10.91
N ALA A 101 13.88 -6.27 9.85
CA ALA A 101 12.96 -6.10 8.73
C ALA A 101 11.50 -6.29 9.16
N ARG A 102 11.22 -7.26 10.03
CA ARG A 102 9.87 -7.48 10.57
C ARG A 102 9.41 -6.32 11.46
N GLU A 103 10.29 -5.82 12.32
CA GLU A 103 10.00 -4.65 13.16
C GLU A 103 9.71 -3.40 12.32
N ARG A 104 10.56 -3.09 11.33
CA ARG A 104 10.35 -1.96 10.39
C ARG A 104 9.06 -2.12 9.58
N GLN A 105 8.76 -3.34 9.14
CA GLN A 105 7.50 -3.63 8.45
C GLN A 105 6.29 -3.35 9.37
N ASN A 106 6.34 -3.80 10.62
CA ASN A 106 5.25 -3.58 11.58
C ASN A 106 5.06 -2.10 11.90
N LEU A 107 6.15 -1.33 12.03
CA LEU A 107 6.08 0.13 12.23
C LEU A 107 5.42 0.82 11.03
N SER A 108 5.82 0.46 9.80
CA SER A 108 5.24 1.01 8.57
C SER A 108 3.75 0.67 8.45
N MET A 109 3.37 -0.54 8.86
CA MET A 109 1.98 -1.01 8.87
C MET A 109 1.12 -0.27 9.91
N LYS A 110 1.65 -0.08 11.13
CA LYS A 110 0.99 0.69 12.19
C LYS A 110 0.75 2.13 11.74
N GLU A 111 1.74 2.74 11.10
CA GLU A 111 1.63 4.09 10.57
C GLU A 111 0.60 4.17 9.43
N ALA A 112 0.66 3.24 8.46
CA ALA A 112 -0.34 3.14 7.40
C ALA A 112 -1.78 3.03 7.94
N TYR A 113 -1.98 2.28 9.03
CA TYR A 113 -3.29 2.18 9.68
C TYR A 113 -3.71 3.47 10.38
N ARG A 114 -2.79 4.16 11.07
CA ARG A 114 -3.04 5.48 11.66
C ARG A 114 -3.50 6.48 10.60
N LEU A 115 -2.81 6.49 9.46
CA LEU A 115 -3.10 7.36 8.32
C LEU A 115 -4.47 7.06 7.69
N ARG A 116 -4.84 5.77 7.58
CA ARG A 116 -6.19 5.37 7.19
C ARG A 116 -7.24 5.94 8.14
N ALA A 117 -7.03 5.86 9.45
CA ALA A 117 -7.98 6.40 10.43
C ALA A 117 -8.16 7.91 10.28
N ILE A 118 -7.07 8.66 10.05
CA ILE A 118 -7.11 10.10 9.78
C ILE A 118 -7.92 10.40 8.51
N TYR A 119 -7.63 9.69 7.41
CA TYR A 119 -8.38 9.84 6.16
C TYR A 119 -9.89 9.62 6.36
N LEU A 120 -10.26 8.52 7.02
CA LEU A 120 -11.67 8.20 7.28
C LEU A 120 -12.36 9.21 8.19
N LYS A 121 -11.63 9.82 9.15
CA LYS A 121 -12.16 10.88 9.99
C LYS A 121 -12.41 12.15 9.19
N SER A 122 -11.45 12.57 8.37
CA SER A 122 -11.58 13.77 7.51
C SER A 122 -12.76 13.67 6.52
N LYS A 123 -13.11 12.46 6.09
CA LYS A 123 -14.26 12.17 5.23
C LYS A 123 -15.62 12.32 5.90
N ARG A 124 -15.69 12.26 7.23
CA ARG A 124 -16.94 12.40 8.00
C ARG A 124 -17.23 13.84 8.41
N GLU A 125 -16.23 14.70 8.33
CA GLU A 125 -16.32 16.13 8.67
C GLU A 125 -16.66 17.00 7.44
N VAL A 126 -16.82 16.38 6.27
CA VAL A 126 -17.27 16.97 4.99
C VAL A 126 -18.64 16.40 4.65
#